data_AF-A0A1X7KSB1-F1
#
_entry.id   AF-A0A1X7KSB1-F1
#
_cell.length_a   1.000
_cell.length_b   1.000
_cell.length_c   1.000
_cell.angle_alpha   90.00
_cell.angle_beta   90.00
_cell.angle_gamma   90.00
#
_symmetry.space_group_name_H-M   'P 1'
#
loop_
_entity.id
_entity.type
_entity.pdbx_description
1 polymer ?
#
loop_
_entity_poly.entity_id
_entity_poly.type
_entity_poly.pdbx_seq_one_letter_code
_entity_poly.pdbx_strand_id
1 'polypeptide(L)'
;MDESRDTSDDTKRTASSTFLRVGTTAAAACLIAGSIAGLGAMGALASPSSSYAEVSASGDTSSPDPKAAAPEYTDADRAAFAASPYAEDALNLAAIWGTDTEWAEGKAGSKIQAGIPLPFAAGEAMSFAYTPDQKRLALQLTTVDMSGIVRVAAVWGSADLYSAKADMGALLLAHQPLPAMPAAFSDDDKVRAFGFSGYTDDDAVKLAGLWQTDTYSAILRAGAELLAGHELPL
;
A
#
# COMPACT_ATOMS: atom_id res chain seq x y z
N MET A 1 62.88 43.74 19.42
CA MET A 1 61.58 43.07 19.66
C MET A 1 61.28 42.31 18.38
N ASP A 2 61.79 41.11 18.13
CA ASP A 2 61.76 39.90 18.97
C ASP A 2 60.33 39.54 19.37
N GLU A 3 59.67 38.74 18.53
CA GLU A 3 58.89 37.59 19.00
C GLU A 3 58.75 36.56 17.86
N SER A 4 59.20 35.36 18.19
CA SER A 4 59.17 34.14 17.39
C SER A 4 57.88 33.36 17.64
N ARG A 5 57.46 32.56 16.64
CA ARG A 5 56.77 31.24 16.66
C ARG A 5 55.97 31.14 15.36
N ASP A 6 56.43 30.46 14.31
CA ASP A 6 56.85 29.06 14.14
C ASP A 6 55.68 28.06 14.16
N THR A 7 55.42 27.54 12.95
CA THR A 7 55.03 26.16 12.56
C THR A 7 53.85 25.43 13.20
N SER A 8 52.92 25.00 12.35
CA SER A 8 52.58 23.59 12.04
C SER A 8 51.47 23.61 10.97
N ASP A 9 51.80 23.40 9.70
CA ASP A 9 51.85 22.12 8.96
C ASP A 9 50.55 21.31 8.84
N ASP A 10 50.39 20.80 7.62
CA ASP A 10 49.69 19.59 7.16
C ASP A 10 48.27 19.71 6.57
N THR A 11 48.09 19.81 5.24
CA THR A 11 48.30 18.82 4.15
C THR A 11 47.14 17.83 3.97
N LYS A 12 46.49 17.95 2.80
CA LYS A 12 45.76 16.93 2.02
C LYS A 12 44.55 16.22 2.66
N ARG A 13 43.40 16.35 2.00
CA ARG A 13 42.95 15.36 1.00
C ARG A 13 41.66 15.79 0.30
N THR A 14 41.81 16.16 -0.98
CA THR A 14 40.82 15.89 -2.03
C THR A 14 40.51 14.40 -2.03
N ALA A 15 39.23 14.05 -1.88
CA ALA A 15 38.73 12.71 -2.13
C ALA A 15 37.57 12.80 -3.13
N SER A 16 37.94 12.80 -4.40
CA SER A 16 37.06 12.36 -5.48
C SER A 16 36.72 10.89 -5.24
N SER A 17 35.43 10.58 -5.11
CA SER A 17 34.92 9.22 -5.10
C SER A 17 34.24 8.94 -6.43
N THR A 18 35.04 8.47 -7.39
CA THR A 18 34.58 7.75 -8.57
C THR A 18 34.40 6.29 -8.17
N PHE A 19 33.19 5.74 -8.25
CA PHE A 19 32.99 4.29 -8.32
C PHE A 19 32.26 3.93 -9.60
N LEU A 20 32.97 3.17 -10.42
CA LEU A 20 32.55 2.53 -11.65
C LEU A 20 31.98 1.13 -11.36
N ARG A 21 31.21 0.65 -12.35
CA ARG A 21 30.84 -0.74 -12.68
C ARG A 21 29.64 -1.30 -11.87
N VAL A 22 28.77 -2.16 -12.40
CA VAL A 22 28.88 -3.17 -13.48
C VAL A 22 27.49 -3.33 -14.12
N GLY A 23 27.43 -3.44 -15.44
CA GLY A 23 26.23 -3.88 -16.16
C GLY A 23 26.15 -5.40 -16.26
N THR A 24 24.94 -5.94 -16.22
CA THR A 24 24.62 -7.28 -16.72
C THR A 24 23.24 -7.28 -17.35
N THR A 25 23.23 -7.33 -18.68
CA THR A 25 22.13 -7.80 -19.51
C THR A 25 21.95 -9.30 -19.31
N ALA A 26 20.74 -9.75 -19.02
CA ALA A 26 20.34 -11.15 -19.17
C ALA A 26 19.10 -11.19 -20.05
N ALA A 27 19.32 -11.53 -21.32
CA ALA A 27 18.28 -11.99 -22.22
C ALA A 27 17.95 -13.45 -21.86
N ALA A 28 16.67 -13.75 -21.63
CA ALA A 28 16.18 -15.11 -21.59
C ALA A 28 14.99 -15.21 -22.55
N ALA A 29 15.28 -15.73 -23.74
CA ALA A 29 14.29 -16.21 -24.67
C ALA A 29 13.77 -17.56 -24.18
N CYS A 30 12.45 -17.70 -24.03
CA CYS A 30 11.79 -19.00 -24.05
C CYS A 30 10.62 -18.93 -25.05
N LEU A 31 10.83 -19.61 -26.17
CA LEU A 31 9.79 -20.02 -27.10
C LEU A 31 8.93 -21.09 -26.41
N ILE A 32 7.62 -20.90 -26.36
CA ILE A 32 6.68 -22.02 -26.20
C ILE A 32 5.69 -21.96 -27.36
N ALA A 33 5.88 -22.92 -28.27
CA ALA A 33 4.91 -23.35 -29.25
C ALA A 33 3.77 -24.10 -28.54
N GLY A 34 2.54 -23.90 -29.00
CA GLY A 34 1.39 -24.66 -28.50
C GLY A 34 0.05 -24.11 -28.99
N SER A 35 -0.23 -24.33 -30.28
CA SER A 35 -1.53 -24.10 -30.90
C SER A 35 -2.61 -25.01 -30.33
N ILE A 36 -3.81 -24.51 -30.05
CA ILE A 36 -5.05 -25.29 -30.20
C ILE A 36 -6.15 -24.40 -30.79
N ALA A 37 -6.82 -24.99 -31.77
CA ALA A 37 -8.00 -24.58 -32.52
C ALA A 37 -9.17 -24.07 -31.64
N GLY A 38 -10.16 -23.34 -32.15
CA GLY A 38 -10.56 -23.18 -33.54
C GLY A 38 -11.61 -22.10 -33.75
N LEU A 39 -11.58 -21.58 -34.97
CA LEU A 39 -12.59 -20.74 -35.61
C LEU A 39 -13.74 -21.62 -36.11
N GLY A 40 -14.97 -21.23 -35.81
CA GLY A 40 -16.21 -21.74 -36.40
C GLY A 40 -17.38 -21.27 -35.52
N ALA A 41 -18.48 -20.68 -36.00
CA ALA A 41 -19.02 -20.58 -37.35
C ALA A 41 -19.81 -19.26 -37.48
N MET A 42 -19.81 -18.68 -38.68
CA MET A 42 -20.80 -17.68 -39.10
C MET A 42 -22.07 -18.39 -39.57
N GLY A 43 -23.23 -17.84 -39.24
CA GLY A 43 -24.54 -18.20 -39.76
C GLY A 43 -25.63 -17.94 -38.73
N ALA A 44 -26.84 -17.49 -39.03
CA ALA A 44 -27.42 -16.87 -40.21
C ALA A 44 -28.62 -16.07 -39.69
N LEU A 45 -28.87 -14.89 -40.25
CA LEU A 45 -30.09 -14.10 -40.02
C LEU A 45 -31.28 -14.83 -40.65
N ALA A 46 -32.26 -15.25 -39.84
CA ALA A 46 -33.61 -15.54 -40.31
C ALA A 46 -34.59 -15.45 -39.13
N SER A 47 -35.30 -14.33 -39.04
CA SER A 47 -36.59 -14.29 -38.36
C SER A 47 -37.63 -14.96 -39.27
N PRO A 48 -38.54 -15.74 -38.68
CA PRO A 48 -39.95 -15.41 -38.90
C PRO A 48 -40.77 -15.46 -37.61
N SER A 49 -41.70 -14.49 -37.55
CA SER A 49 -42.89 -14.43 -36.73
C SER A 49 -43.70 -15.73 -36.73
N SER A 50 -44.15 -16.21 -35.58
CA SER A 50 -45.56 -16.61 -35.35
C SER A 50 -45.80 -17.08 -33.90
N SER A 51 -46.85 -16.52 -33.32
CA SER A 51 -47.84 -17.09 -32.38
C SER A 51 -47.45 -18.20 -31.39
N TYR A 52 -47.66 -17.85 -30.12
CA TYR A 52 -48.16 -18.65 -29.00
C TYR A 52 -48.59 -20.10 -29.32
N ALA A 53 -47.90 -21.04 -28.69
CA ALA A 53 -48.45 -22.32 -28.28
C ALA A 53 -47.76 -22.71 -26.97
N GLU A 54 -48.53 -22.78 -25.89
CA GLU A 54 -48.12 -23.39 -24.63
C GLU A 54 -47.76 -24.85 -24.89
N VAL A 55 -46.51 -25.20 -24.63
CA VAL A 55 -46.10 -26.58 -24.43
C VAL A 55 -45.41 -26.63 -23.08
N SER A 56 -46.16 -27.12 -22.09
CA SER A 56 -45.58 -27.67 -20.86
C SER A 56 -44.71 -28.85 -21.24
N ALA A 57 -43.39 -28.64 -21.21
CA ALA A 57 -42.40 -29.70 -21.23
C ALA A 57 -41.50 -29.51 -20.03
N SER A 58 -41.64 -30.43 -19.07
CA SER A 58 -40.70 -30.64 -17.98
C SER A 58 -39.31 -30.85 -18.57
N GLY A 59 -38.46 -29.85 -18.40
CA GLY A 59 -37.02 -29.95 -18.58
C GLY A 59 -36.41 -29.31 -17.34
N ASP A 60 -35.64 -30.10 -16.60
CA ASP A 60 -34.72 -29.61 -15.57
C ASP A 60 -33.82 -28.53 -16.19
N THR A 61 -34.27 -27.28 -16.14
CA THR A 61 -33.42 -26.13 -16.25
C THR A 61 -32.83 -25.89 -14.86
N SER A 62 -31.85 -26.73 -14.51
CA SER A 62 -30.75 -26.23 -13.68
C SER A 62 -30.03 -25.17 -14.50
N SER A 63 -30.64 -23.97 -14.56
CA SER A 63 -29.93 -22.76 -14.90
C SER A 63 -28.80 -22.66 -13.87
N PRO A 64 -27.52 -22.70 -14.26
CA PRO A 64 -26.46 -22.38 -13.32
C PRO A 64 -26.75 -20.98 -12.81
N ASP A 65 -27.04 -20.90 -11.52
CA ASP A 65 -27.17 -19.65 -10.80
C ASP A 65 -25.88 -18.85 -11.07
N PRO A 66 -25.92 -17.65 -11.69
CA PRO A 66 -24.71 -16.87 -11.98
C PRO A 66 -24.08 -16.28 -10.70
N LYS A 67 -24.62 -16.64 -9.54
CA LYS A 67 -24.02 -16.40 -8.23
C LYS A 67 -23.42 -17.71 -7.72
N ALA A 68 -22.33 -18.15 -8.34
CA ALA A 68 -21.41 -19.06 -7.65
C ALA A 68 -21.14 -18.44 -6.27
N ALA A 69 -21.55 -19.15 -5.21
CA ALA A 69 -21.28 -18.72 -3.84
C ALA A 69 -19.80 -18.36 -3.75
N ALA A 70 -19.48 -17.19 -3.20
CA ALA A 70 -18.09 -16.85 -2.92
C ALA A 70 -17.47 -18.04 -2.18
N PRO A 71 -16.25 -18.49 -2.54
CA PRO A 71 -15.68 -19.68 -1.95
C PRO A 71 -15.45 -19.45 -0.46
N GLU A 72 -16.35 -19.91 0.41
CA GLU A 72 -16.15 -19.80 1.85
C GLU A 72 -14.95 -20.66 2.26
N TYR A 73 -13.94 -20.04 2.86
CA TYR A 73 -12.78 -20.75 3.39
C TYR A 73 -13.09 -21.31 4.77
N THR A 74 -12.71 -22.57 4.97
CA THR A 74 -13.00 -23.33 6.18
C THR A 74 -12.02 -23.01 7.30
N ASP A 75 -12.37 -23.36 8.54
CA ASP A 75 -11.42 -23.32 9.67
C ASP A 75 -10.18 -24.19 9.40
N ALA A 76 -10.33 -25.29 8.65
CA ALA A 76 -9.21 -26.14 8.26
C ALA A 76 -8.25 -25.44 7.30
N ASP A 77 -8.75 -24.59 6.39
CA ASP A 77 -7.90 -23.78 5.51
C ASP A 77 -7.08 -22.78 6.34
N ARG A 78 -7.73 -22.00 7.22
CA ARG A 78 -7.03 -21.07 8.11
C ARG A 78 -6.01 -21.76 9.01
N ALA A 79 -6.34 -22.94 9.54
CA ALA A 79 -5.41 -23.74 10.34
C ALA A 79 -4.21 -24.24 9.51
N ALA A 80 -4.42 -24.61 8.24
CA ALA A 80 -3.33 -25.00 7.35
C ALA A 80 -2.42 -23.82 7.02
N PHE A 81 -2.97 -22.61 6.83
CA PHE A 81 -2.17 -21.39 6.68
C PHE A 81 -1.36 -21.07 7.94
N ALA A 82 -1.99 -21.10 9.11
CA ALA A 82 -1.33 -20.82 10.39
C ALA A 82 -0.22 -21.83 10.74
N ALA A 83 -0.33 -23.08 10.27
CA ALA A 83 0.71 -24.09 10.42
C ALA A 83 1.83 -24.01 9.35
N SER A 84 1.66 -23.15 8.36
CA SER A 84 2.58 -23.01 7.24
C SER A 84 3.71 -22.02 7.54
N PRO A 85 4.82 -22.05 6.78
CA PRO A 85 5.87 -21.05 6.91
C PRO A 85 5.44 -19.65 6.41
N TYR A 86 4.21 -19.49 5.91
CA TYR A 86 3.63 -18.21 5.48
C TYR A 86 2.76 -17.55 6.57
N ALA A 87 2.71 -18.09 7.79
CA ALA A 87 1.78 -17.62 8.83
C ALA A 87 1.86 -16.10 9.10
N GLU A 88 3.05 -15.51 8.96
CA GLU A 88 3.30 -14.07 9.14
C GLU A 88 3.03 -13.23 7.87
N ASP A 89 2.79 -13.87 6.73
CA ASP A 89 2.68 -13.23 5.42
C ASP A 89 1.21 -12.94 5.02
N ALA A 90 0.26 -13.02 5.96
CA ALA A 90 -1.16 -12.78 5.69
C ALA A 90 -1.39 -11.40 5.08
N LEU A 91 -0.76 -10.36 5.63
CA LEU A 91 -0.83 -8.99 5.12
C LEU A 91 -0.25 -8.87 3.70
N ASN A 92 0.88 -9.55 3.46
CA ASN A 92 1.55 -9.57 2.16
C ASN A 92 0.67 -10.19 1.08
N LEU A 93 0.01 -11.31 1.40
CA LEU A 93 -0.92 -12.00 0.51
C LEU A 93 -2.20 -11.19 0.29
N ALA A 94 -2.74 -10.58 1.35
CA ALA A 94 -3.90 -9.68 1.28
C ALA A 94 -3.63 -8.48 0.35
N ALA A 95 -2.46 -7.87 0.48
CA ALA A 95 -2.03 -6.77 -0.40
C ALA A 95 -1.90 -7.21 -1.87
N ILE A 96 -1.34 -8.39 -2.14
CA ILE A 96 -1.20 -8.92 -3.51
C ILE A 96 -2.57 -9.24 -4.13
N TRP A 97 -3.47 -9.84 -3.35
CA TRP A 97 -4.78 -10.26 -3.83
C TRP A 97 -5.86 -9.18 -3.78
N GLY A 98 -5.57 -8.02 -3.18
CA GLY A 98 -6.54 -6.92 -3.09
C GLY A 98 -7.70 -7.24 -2.16
N THR A 99 -7.43 -7.91 -1.04
CA THR A 99 -8.47 -8.43 -0.12
C THR A 99 -8.06 -8.19 1.34
N ASP A 100 -8.91 -8.56 2.29
CA ASP A 100 -8.58 -8.50 3.73
C ASP A 100 -7.71 -9.69 4.17
N THR A 101 -7.14 -9.59 5.37
CA THR A 101 -6.22 -10.61 5.89
C THR A 101 -6.92 -11.95 6.13
N GLU A 102 -8.15 -11.95 6.63
CA GLU A 102 -8.90 -13.18 6.93
C GLU A 102 -9.19 -13.98 5.65
N TRP A 103 -9.59 -13.29 4.58
CA TRP A 103 -9.81 -13.89 3.28
C TRP A 103 -8.51 -14.39 2.65
N ALA A 104 -7.41 -13.64 2.83
CA ALA A 104 -6.10 -14.07 2.37
C ALA A 104 -5.63 -15.35 3.10
N GLU A 105 -5.78 -15.44 4.41
CA GLU A 105 -5.42 -16.63 5.20
C GLU A 105 -6.17 -17.86 4.69
N GLY A 106 -7.49 -17.76 4.51
CA GLY A 106 -8.30 -18.86 3.99
C GLY A 106 -7.88 -19.28 2.57
N LYS A 107 -7.68 -18.31 1.68
CA LYS A 107 -7.24 -18.57 0.30
C LYS A 107 -5.86 -19.20 0.24
N ALA A 108 -4.93 -18.76 1.07
CA ALA A 108 -3.59 -19.28 1.16
C ALA A 108 -3.60 -20.70 1.72
N GLY A 109 -4.35 -20.94 2.79
CA GLY A 109 -4.55 -22.25 3.40
C GLY A 109 -5.08 -23.29 2.42
N SER A 110 -6.14 -22.94 1.70
CA SER A 110 -6.72 -23.80 0.65
C SER A 110 -5.70 -24.14 -0.45
N LYS A 111 -4.92 -23.15 -0.89
CA LYS A 111 -3.82 -23.36 -1.86
C LYS A 111 -2.72 -24.28 -1.31
N ILE A 112 -2.33 -24.11 -0.06
CA ILE A 112 -1.32 -24.93 0.62
C ILE A 112 -1.78 -26.40 0.69
N GLN A 113 -3.02 -26.65 1.10
CA GLN A 113 -3.57 -28.00 1.16
C GLN A 113 -3.64 -28.68 -0.22
N ALA A 114 -3.94 -27.90 -1.26
CA ALA A 114 -3.97 -28.37 -2.64
C ALA A 114 -2.57 -28.52 -3.28
N GLY A 115 -1.49 -28.14 -2.58
CA GLY A 115 -0.14 -28.12 -3.15
C GLY A 115 0.06 -27.08 -4.26
N ILE A 116 -0.80 -26.07 -4.32
CA ILE A 116 -0.73 -24.98 -5.30
C ILE A 116 0.22 -23.90 -4.76
N PRO A 117 1.24 -23.47 -5.52
CA PRO A 117 2.17 -22.45 -5.05
C PRO A 117 1.50 -21.10 -4.81
N LEU A 118 2.01 -20.37 -3.82
CA LEU A 118 1.65 -18.99 -3.50
C LEU A 118 2.45 -18.00 -4.39
N PRO A 119 2.12 -16.69 -4.39
CA PRO A 119 2.79 -15.68 -5.23
C PRO A 119 4.29 -15.50 -4.99
N PHE A 120 4.82 -15.97 -3.87
CA PHE A 120 6.24 -15.96 -3.50
C PHE A 120 6.55 -17.22 -2.68
N ALA A 121 7.82 -17.61 -2.59
CA ALA A 121 8.22 -18.72 -1.73
C ALA A 121 8.25 -18.29 -0.25
N ALA A 122 8.24 -19.27 0.65
CA ALA A 122 8.31 -19.01 2.08
C ALA A 122 9.53 -18.16 2.45
N GLY A 123 9.31 -17.05 3.17
CA GLY A 123 10.37 -16.10 3.54
C GLY A 123 10.77 -15.10 2.43
N GLU A 124 10.19 -15.16 1.24
CA GLU A 124 10.46 -14.22 0.14
C GLU A 124 9.48 -13.04 0.09
N ALA A 125 8.52 -12.97 1.03
CA ALA A 125 7.57 -11.87 1.09
C ALA A 125 8.26 -10.50 1.21
N MET A 126 9.34 -10.41 1.99
CA MET A 126 10.08 -9.17 2.25
C MET A 126 10.87 -8.66 1.04
N SER A 127 11.21 -9.53 0.09
CA SER A 127 11.93 -9.17 -1.14
C SER A 127 10.98 -9.02 -2.34
N PHE A 128 9.69 -9.26 -2.15
CA PHE A 128 8.68 -9.10 -3.19
C PHE A 128 8.53 -7.63 -3.60
N ALA A 129 8.45 -7.39 -4.91
CA ALA A 129 8.32 -6.04 -5.46
C ALA A 129 6.85 -5.57 -5.43
N TYR A 130 6.45 -4.93 -4.33
CA TYR A 130 5.10 -4.35 -4.18
C TYR A 130 4.93 -3.04 -4.95
N THR A 131 3.78 -2.88 -5.60
CA THR A 131 3.39 -1.61 -6.22
C THR A 131 3.03 -0.56 -5.15
N PRO A 132 3.06 0.74 -5.47
CA PRO A 132 2.60 1.79 -4.55
C PRO A 132 1.17 1.55 -4.03
N ASP A 133 0.28 1.01 -4.87
CA ASP A 133 -1.11 0.75 -4.49
C ASP A 133 -1.23 -0.40 -3.48
N GLN A 134 -0.45 -1.47 -3.67
CA GLN A 134 -0.38 -2.58 -2.73
C GLN A 134 0.18 -2.14 -1.37
N LYS A 135 1.19 -1.28 -1.37
CA LYS A 135 1.72 -0.70 -0.13
C LYS A 135 0.66 0.10 0.61
N ARG A 136 -0.06 1.00 -0.07
CA ARG A 136 -1.15 1.77 0.55
C ARG A 136 -2.27 0.87 1.06
N LEU A 137 -2.63 -0.18 0.31
CA LEU A 137 -3.61 -1.16 0.75
C LEU A 137 -3.15 -1.87 2.03
N ALA A 138 -1.87 -2.25 2.12
CA ALA A 138 -1.33 -2.88 3.33
C ALA A 138 -1.51 -2.00 4.56
N LEU A 139 -1.30 -0.68 4.44
CA LEU A 139 -1.61 0.25 5.54
C LEU A 139 -3.11 0.33 5.83
N GLN A 140 -3.97 0.36 4.80
CA GLN A 140 -5.43 0.41 4.96
C GLN A 140 -6.00 -0.82 5.69
N LEU A 141 -5.32 -1.97 5.60
CA LEU A 141 -5.69 -3.19 6.32
C LEU A 141 -5.28 -3.16 7.79
N THR A 142 -4.61 -2.10 8.25
CA THR A 142 -4.27 -1.89 9.66
C THR A 142 -5.24 -0.94 10.37
N THR A 143 -5.07 -0.77 11.68
CA THR A 143 -5.88 0.13 12.51
C THR A 143 -5.35 1.57 12.55
N VAL A 144 -4.35 1.91 11.72
CA VAL A 144 -3.76 3.26 11.72
C VAL A 144 -4.77 4.26 11.13
N ASP A 145 -5.16 5.23 11.96
CA ASP A 145 -6.09 6.28 11.59
C ASP A 145 -5.43 7.43 10.82
N MET A 146 -6.25 8.32 10.27
CA MET A 146 -5.75 9.45 9.47
C MET A 146 -4.87 10.41 10.31
N SER A 147 -5.17 10.59 11.60
CA SER A 147 -4.33 11.39 12.50
C SER A 147 -2.93 10.77 12.65
N GLY A 148 -2.85 9.45 12.82
CA GLY A 148 -1.61 8.71 12.85
C GLY A 148 -0.80 8.89 11.56
N ILE A 149 -1.46 8.84 10.40
CA ILE A 149 -0.81 9.02 9.10
C ILE A 149 -0.28 10.46 8.94
N VAL A 150 -1.07 11.47 9.31
CA VAL A 150 -0.64 12.88 9.26
C VAL A 150 0.57 13.11 10.16
N ARG A 151 0.57 12.57 11.38
CA ARG A 151 1.73 12.66 12.29
C ARG A 151 2.99 12.04 11.69
N VAL A 152 2.90 10.84 11.13
CA VAL A 152 4.05 10.17 10.49
C VAL A 152 4.53 10.96 9.28
N ALA A 153 3.61 11.38 8.39
CA ALA A 153 3.94 12.16 7.21
C ALA A 153 4.65 13.48 7.55
N ALA A 154 4.19 14.17 8.61
CA ALA A 154 4.80 15.41 9.07
C ALA A 154 6.24 15.18 9.54
N VAL A 155 6.46 14.18 10.40
CA VAL A 155 7.78 13.87 10.98
C VAL A 155 8.77 13.36 9.94
N TRP A 156 8.31 12.57 8.97
CA TRP A 156 9.14 12.10 7.87
C TRP A 156 9.44 13.16 6.83
N GLY A 157 8.77 14.32 6.88
CA GLY A 157 8.85 15.33 5.84
C GLY A 157 8.37 14.80 4.49
N SER A 158 7.36 13.91 4.50
CA SER A 158 6.77 13.37 3.27
C SER A 158 6.23 14.51 2.41
N ALA A 159 6.27 14.34 1.09
CA ALA A 159 5.75 15.35 0.17
C ALA A 159 4.22 15.46 0.24
N ASP A 160 3.54 14.34 0.47
CA ASP A 160 2.09 14.23 0.55
C ASP A 160 1.67 13.01 1.38
N LEU A 161 0.38 12.92 1.73
CA LEU A 161 -0.15 11.77 2.47
C LEU A 161 -0.13 10.47 1.66
N TYR A 162 -0.13 10.53 0.33
CA TYR A 162 -0.18 9.34 -0.51
C TYR A 162 1.14 8.56 -0.46
N SER A 163 2.25 9.28 -0.61
CA SER A 163 3.62 8.77 -0.46
C SER A 163 3.87 8.28 0.97
N ALA A 164 3.49 9.05 1.99
CA ALA A 164 3.59 8.63 3.39
C ALA A 164 2.88 7.29 3.65
N LYS A 165 1.65 7.13 3.14
CA LYS A 165 0.89 5.87 3.27
C LYS A 165 1.61 4.70 2.60
N ALA A 166 2.20 4.92 1.42
CA ALA A 166 2.95 3.89 0.71
C ALA A 166 4.24 3.51 1.47
N ASP A 167 4.94 4.47 2.06
CA ASP A 167 6.16 4.21 2.83
C ASP A 167 5.86 3.46 4.13
N MET A 168 4.80 3.86 4.84
CA MET A 168 4.30 3.13 6.02
C MET A 168 3.88 1.71 5.65
N GLY A 169 3.14 1.55 4.56
CA GLY A 169 2.74 0.24 4.04
C GLY A 169 3.93 -0.64 3.66
N ALA A 170 5.00 -0.06 3.10
CA ALA A 170 6.23 -0.78 2.79
C ALA A 170 6.91 -1.32 4.05
N LEU A 171 6.94 -0.56 5.14
CA LEU A 171 7.46 -1.04 6.43
C LEU A 171 6.65 -2.25 6.93
N LEU A 172 5.32 -2.15 6.90
CA LEU A 172 4.42 -3.21 7.36
C LEU A 172 4.60 -4.50 6.55
N LEU A 173 4.71 -4.38 5.21
CA LEU A 173 4.97 -5.52 4.32
C LEU A 173 6.37 -6.14 4.52
N ALA A 174 7.32 -5.37 5.06
CA ALA A 174 8.64 -5.87 5.47
C ALA A 174 8.66 -6.38 6.92
N HIS A 175 7.48 -6.54 7.56
CA HIS A 175 7.29 -6.88 8.97
C HIS A 175 8.05 -5.95 9.93
N GLN A 176 8.28 -4.71 9.51
CA GLN A 176 8.87 -3.68 10.35
C GLN A 176 7.76 -2.92 11.07
N PRO A 177 7.93 -2.63 12.37
CA PRO A 177 6.99 -1.78 13.08
C PRO A 177 7.06 -0.35 12.52
N LEU A 178 5.96 0.38 12.62
CA LEU A 178 5.96 1.81 12.34
C LEU A 178 6.81 2.53 13.41
N PRO A 179 7.59 3.56 13.04
CA PRO A 179 8.43 4.29 13.99
C PRO A 179 7.61 4.92 15.11
N ALA A 180 8.17 4.90 16.32
CA ALA A 180 7.61 5.62 17.44
C ALA A 180 7.56 7.12 17.13
N MET A 181 6.46 7.76 17.52
CA MET A 181 6.29 9.19 17.31
C MET A 181 7.18 10.00 18.28
N PRO A 182 7.71 11.15 17.83
CA PRO A 182 8.49 12.01 18.69
C PRO A 182 7.60 12.59 19.80
N ALA A 183 8.22 12.85 20.96
CA ALA A 183 7.52 13.47 22.10
C ALA A 183 7.18 14.96 21.85
N ALA A 184 7.87 15.59 20.91
CA ALA A 184 7.65 16.98 20.53
C ALA A 184 7.80 17.14 19.01
N PHE A 185 6.97 17.99 18.43
CA PHE A 185 6.97 18.31 17.01
C PHE A 185 7.61 19.68 16.78
N SER A 186 8.45 19.75 15.74
CA SER A 186 9.04 21.01 15.28
C SER A 186 7.97 21.92 14.68
N ASP A 187 8.29 23.19 14.49
CA ASP A 187 7.37 24.12 13.82
C ASP A 187 7.13 23.70 12.36
N ASP A 188 8.16 23.20 11.67
CA ASP A 188 8.03 22.64 10.33
C ASP A 188 7.05 21.44 10.28
N ASP A 189 7.06 20.58 11.29
CA ASP A 189 6.11 19.47 11.39
C ASP A 189 4.67 19.98 11.54
N LYS A 190 4.46 21.02 12.36
CA LYS A 190 3.13 21.62 12.57
C LYS A 190 2.62 22.28 11.29
N VAL A 191 3.48 23.01 10.58
CA VAL A 191 3.13 23.60 9.27
C VAL A 191 2.74 22.52 8.27
N ARG A 192 3.52 21.43 8.16
CA ARG A 192 3.19 20.30 7.29
C ARG A 192 1.87 19.64 7.69
N ALA A 193 1.63 19.41 8.98
CA ALA A 193 0.40 18.80 9.46
C ALA A 193 -0.84 19.62 9.08
N PHE A 194 -0.77 20.95 9.22
CA PHE A 194 -1.82 21.85 8.74
C PHE A 194 -2.03 21.69 7.23
N GLY A 195 -0.95 21.69 6.43
CA GLY A 195 -1.04 21.50 4.99
C GLY A 195 -1.67 20.15 4.56
N PHE A 196 -1.42 19.07 5.30
CA PHE A 196 -1.98 17.75 4.98
C PHE A 196 -3.45 17.57 5.35
N SER A 197 -3.94 18.36 6.31
CA SER A 197 -5.31 18.24 6.82
C SER A 197 -6.38 18.82 5.88
N GLY A 198 -5.98 19.45 4.78
CA GLY A 198 -6.88 20.01 3.77
C GLY A 198 -7.41 21.41 4.09
N TYR A 199 -7.01 22.01 5.21
CA TYR A 199 -7.27 23.42 5.49
C TYR A 199 -6.47 24.32 4.55
N THR A 200 -7.05 25.48 4.25
CA THR A 200 -6.50 26.47 3.33
C THR A 200 -5.90 27.67 4.06
N ASP A 201 -5.22 28.54 3.32
CA ASP A 201 -4.72 29.82 3.87
C ASP A 201 -5.87 30.70 4.38
N ASP A 202 -7.04 30.66 3.75
CA ASP A 202 -8.24 31.38 4.21
C ASP A 202 -8.72 30.86 5.55
N ASP A 203 -8.62 29.54 5.78
CA ASP A 203 -8.94 28.92 7.05
C ASP A 203 -7.93 29.30 8.14
N ALA A 204 -6.65 29.41 7.79
CA ALA A 204 -5.63 29.94 8.68
C ALA A 204 -5.92 31.39 9.10
N VAL A 205 -6.41 32.24 8.19
CA VAL A 205 -6.81 33.62 8.50
C VAL A 205 -8.01 33.67 9.45
N LYS A 206 -9.01 32.80 9.26
CA LYS A 206 -10.15 32.70 10.18
C LYS A 206 -9.69 32.25 11.56
N LEU A 207 -8.82 31.24 11.65
CA LEU A 207 -8.23 30.77 12.91
C LEU A 207 -7.41 31.87 13.60
N ALA A 208 -6.64 32.63 12.84
CA ALA A 208 -5.89 33.78 13.35
C ALA A 208 -6.81 34.83 13.98
N GLY A 209 -7.95 35.13 13.32
CA GLY A 209 -8.99 35.98 13.86
C GLY A 209 -9.62 35.43 15.14
N LEU A 210 -9.95 34.12 15.18
CA LEU A 210 -10.55 33.48 16.35
C LEU A 210 -9.61 33.48 17.56
N TRP A 211 -8.34 33.19 17.33
CA TRP A 211 -7.32 33.08 18.38
C TRP A 211 -6.59 34.39 18.67
N GLN A 212 -6.93 35.47 17.96
CA GLN A 212 -6.33 36.81 18.11
C GLN A 212 -4.81 36.78 17.97
N THR A 213 -4.32 36.11 16.92
CA THR A 213 -2.89 35.95 16.61
C THR A 213 -2.64 36.21 15.12
N ASP A 214 -1.38 36.17 14.68
CA ASP A 214 -1.06 36.26 13.25
C ASP A 214 -1.28 34.92 12.53
N THR A 215 -1.41 34.95 11.21
CA THR A 215 -1.70 33.75 10.39
C THR A 215 -0.68 32.64 10.59
N TYR A 216 0.61 32.96 10.71
CA TYR A 216 1.65 31.93 10.87
C TYR A 216 1.58 31.27 12.25
N SER A 217 1.44 32.07 13.31
CA SER A 217 1.21 31.55 14.66
C SER A 217 -0.07 30.70 14.76
N ALA A 218 -1.12 31.07 14.03
CA ALA A 218 -2.34 30.27 13.92
C ALA A 218 -2.08 28.92 13.24
N ILE A 219 -1.31 28.88 12.14
CA ILE A 219 -0.91 27.63 11.47
C ILE A 219 -0.14 26.73 12.44
N LEU A 220 0.80 27.27 13.20
CA LEU A 220 1.57 26.47 14.17
C LEU A 220 0.67 25.89 15.26
N ARG A 221 -0.26 26.68 15.79
CA ARG A 221 -1.22 26.21 16.79
C ARG A 221 -2.15 25.15 16.21
N ALA A 222 -2.70 25.39 15.02
CA ALA A 222 -3.57 24.46 14.33
C ALA A 222 -2.86 23.12 14.03
N GLY A 223 -1.64 23.18 13.52
CA GLY A 223 -0.80 22.00 13.30
C GLY A 223 -0.58 21.20 14.58
N ALA A 224 -0.34 21.88 15.71
CA ALA A 224 -0.22 21.21 17.01
C ALA A 224 -1.51 20.49 17.44
N GLU A 225 -2.68 21.12 17.28
CA GLU A 225 -3.98 20.49 17.56
C GLU A 225 -4.23 19.27 16.67
N LEU A 226 -3.94 19.37 15.38
CA LEU A 226 -4.10 18.26 14.42
C LEU A 226 -3.18 17.08 14.73
N LEU A 227 -1.93 17.36 15.12
CA LEU A 227 -0.99 16.34 15.56
C LEU A 227 -1.45 15.69 16.88
N ALA A 228 -2.12 16.44 17.76
CA ALA A 228 -2.78 15.89 18.95
C ALA A 228 -4.06 15.07 18.62
N GLY A 229 -4.53 15.10 17.37
CA GLY A 229 -5.76 14.44 16.93
C GLY A 229 -7.03 15.22 17.24
N HIS A 230 -6.92 16.51 17.52
CA HIS A 230 -8.06 17.39 17.75
C HIS A 230 -8.54 18.04 16.44
N GLU A 231 -9.83 18.34 16.39
CA GLU A 231 -10.43 19.13 15.30
C GLU A 231 -10.20 20.63 15.51
N LEU A 232 -10.12 21.38 14.41
CA LEU A 232 -9.98 22.84 14.46
C LEU A 232 -11.34 23.53 14.58
N PRO A 233 -11.44 24.65 15.32
CA PRO A 233 -12.68 25.39 15.50
C PRO A 233 -12.99 26.30 14.29
N LEU A 234 -13.48 25.71 13.18
CA LEU A 234 -13.85 26.38 11.93
C LEU A 234 -15.22 25.96 11.41
#